data_AF-A0A3N4IHH2-F1
#
_entry.id   AF-A0A3N4IHH2-F1
#
_cell.length_a   1.000
_cell.length_b   1.000
_cell.length_c   1.000
_cell.angle_alpha   90.00
_cell.angle_beta   90.00
_cell.angle_gamma   90.00
#
_symmetry.space_group_name_H-M   'P 1'
#
loop_
_entity.id
_entity.type
_entity.pdbx_description
1 polymer ?
#
loop_
_entity_poly.entity_id
_entity_poly.type
_entity_poly.pdbx_seq_one_letter_code
_entity_poly.pdbx_strand_id
1 'polypeptide(L)'
;MSEGFQHATPVSIPYATLISSSIPLDTLEQAFGPTSLGILVVTDLPQHFSDLRKKLLSYASLLGRLPKETLEKYELPEKNFLVGWSCGKERLGNGEIDKLKGSWYANVGEGGREGNVWVDEDVEKNMKGFRITMEELCHFIVDTAKLVARACDTFSAAHIPDYTPSFLESMIADSQTTKARLLHYYPSDEAPTSADSWCGTHLDHGCLTGLTSALWTDESTLSDKAKADDIVELDSAPDPEAGLYIHGRDGALYKVGIPRNGLGFQTGEALEKITRGGLKAVPHFVKGTRPGVGLESNPGAKIARNTLAVFTQPNLDVKVDGEKTFEVFQREIIERNTTY
;
A
#
# COMPACT_ATOMS: atom_id res chain seq x y z
N MET A 1 12.91 24.59 10.73
CA MET A 1 11.66 25.13 10.16
C MET A 1 10.82 23.91 9.81
N SER A 2 9.63 23.74 10.38
CA SER A 2 8.73 22.68 9.90
C SER A 2 8.38 23.02 8.45
N GLU A 3 8.76 22.18 7.50
CA GLU A 3 8.26 22.32 6.13
C GLU A 3 6.73 22.26 6.21
N GLY A 4 6.07 23.36 5.85
CA GLY A 4 4.62 23.40 5.77
C GLY A 4 4.15 22.45 4.68
N PHE A 5 3.10 21.69 4.95
CA PHE A 5 2.46 20.85 3.94
C PHE A 5 1.12 21.45 3.52
N GLN A 6 0.65 21.06 2.34
CA GLN A 6 -0.65 21.43 1.81
C GLN A 6 -1.57 20.21 1.78
N HIS A 7 -2.88 20.42 1.95
CA HIS A 7 -3.85 19.36 1.68
C HIS A 7 -4.14 19.32 0.18
N ALA A 8 -4.09 18.12 -0.40
CA ALA A 8 -4.48 17.92 -1.79
C ALA A 8 -5.56 16.85 -1.91
N THR A 9 -6.46 17.05 -2.87
CA THR A 9 -7.47 16.07 -3.24
C THR A 9 -6.98 15.34 -4.50
N PRO A 10 -6.73 14.02 -4.42
CA PRO A 10 -6.41 13.23 -5.60
C PRO A 10 -7.50 13.31 -6.67
N VAL A 11 -7.11 13.17 -7.93
CA VAL A 11 -8.06 12.88 -9.01
C VAL A 11 -8.82 11.62 -8.65
N SER A 12 -10.14 11.67 -8.74
CA SER A 12 -11.03 10.59 -8.32
C SER A 12 -11.98 10.20 -9.44
N ILE A 13 -12.20 8.91 -9.64
CA ILE A 13 -13.14 8.38 -10.64
C ILE A 13 -14.05 7.30 -10.02
N PRO A 14 -15.33 7.21 -10.40
CA PRO A 14 -16.20 6.12 -9.97
C PRO A 14 -15.74 4.76 -10.54
N TYR A 15 -15.92 3.69 -9.77
CA TYR A 15 -15.61 2.33 -10.20
C TYR A 15 -16.34 1.92 -11.48
N ALA A 16 -17.59 2.37 -11.64
CA ALA A 16 -18.38 2.13 -12.86
C ALA A 16 -17.71 2.71 -14.12
N THR A 17 -17.01 3.85 -14.02
CA THR A 17 -16.30 4.50 -15.13
C THR A 17 -15.11 3.66 -15.61
N LEU A 18 -14.43 2.97 -14.69
CA LEU A 18 -13.38 2.01 -15.02
C LEU A 18 -13.94 0.80 -15.78
N ILE A 19 -15.07 0.25 -15.30
CA ILE A 19 -15.72 -0.92 -15.94
C ILE A 19 -16.16 -0.58 -17.36
N SER A 20 -16.75 0.60 -17.57
CA SER A 20 -17.22 1.05 -18.90
C SER A 20 -16.08 1.51 -19.83
N SER A 21 -14.83 1.50 -19.37
CA SER A 21 -13.65 2.02 -20.11
C SER A 21 -13.88 3.44 -20.66
N SER A 22 -14.62 4.28 -19.94
CA SER A 22 -15.08 5.60 -20.41
C SER A 22 -14.30 6.74 -19.74
N ILE A 23 -13.01 6.52 -19.47
CA ILE A 23 -12.16 7.49 -18.77
C ILE A 23 -11.57 8.46 -19.80
N PRO A 24 -11.80 9.77 -19.65
CA PRO A 24 -11.14 10.78 -20.48
C PRO A 24 -9.61 10.71 -20.37
N LEU A 25 -8.90 10.89 -21.49
CA LEU A 25 -7.43 10.79 -21.52
C LEU A 25 -6.74 11.76 -20.54
N ASP A 26 -7.27 12.98 -20.43
CA ASP A 26 -6.76 14.02 -19.53
C ASP A 26 -6.86 13.65 -18.04
N THR A 27 -7.77 12.73 -17.69
CA THR A 27 -7.91 12.24 -16.31
C THR A 27 -6.65 11.51 -15.85
N LEU A 28 -6.03 10.72 -16.73
CA LEU A 28 -4.79 10.00 -16.41
C LEU A 28 -3.60 10.95 -16.38
N GLU A 29 -3.56 11.93 -17.27
CA GLU A 29 -2.53 12.98 -17.23
C GLU A 29 -2.60 13.78 -15.92
N GLN A 30 -3.80 14.15 -15.46
CA GLN A 30 -4.00 14.87 -14.20
C GLN A 30 -3.69 14.02 -12.97
N ALA A 31 -3.94 12.71 -13.02
CA ALA A 31 -3.71 11.80 -11.89
C ALA A 31 -2.25 11.34 -11.79
N PHE A 32 -1.63 11.03 -12.92
CA PHE A 32 -0.37 10.29 -13.03
C PHE A 32 0.70 10.96 -13.89
N GLY A 33 0.36 12.02 -14.63
CA GLY A 33 1.29 12.70 -15.52
C GLY A 33 2.45 13.41 -14.81
N PRO A 34 3.39 14.02 -15.56
CA PRO A 34 4.65 14.54 -15.04
C PRO A 34 4.51 15.68 -14.01
N THR A 35 3.36 16.36 -14.00
CA THR A 35 3.02 17.47 -13.10
C THR A 35 1.95 17.11 -12.07
N SER A 36 1.51 15.84 -12.05
CA SER A 36 0.45 15.34 -11.17
C SER A 36 0.95 15.01 -9.76
N LEU A 37 0.01 14.64 -8.89
CA LEU A 37 0.28 14.03 -7.59
C LEU A 37 0.72 12.56 -7.68
N GLY A 38 0.66 11.91 -8.85
CA GLY A 38 1.01 10.50 -9.01
C GLY A 38 0.07 9.53 -8.28
N ILE A 39 -1.18 9.92 -8.07
CA ILE A 39 -2.21 9.12 -7.39
C ILE A 39 -3.60 9.33 -8.02
N LEU A 40 -4.31 8.22 -8.23
CA LEU A 40 -5.70 8.16 -8.66
C LEU A 40 -6.52 7.47 -7.56
N VAL A 41 -7.70 7.97 -7.24
CA VAL A 41 -8.61 7.33 -6.29
C VAL A 41 -9.83 6.79 -7.03
N VAL A 42 -10.05 5.49 -6.91
CA VAL A 42 -11.28 4.84 -7.36
C VAL A 42 -12.31 4.94 -6.25
N THR A 43 -13.48 5.48 -6.57
CA THR A 43 -14.60 5.76 -5.66
C THR A 43 -15.81 4.91 -6.01
N ASP A 44 -16.86 4.97 -5.19
CA ASP A 44 -18.11 4.22 -5.41
C ASP A 44 -17.90 2.71 -5.61
N LEU A 45 -16.95 2.15 -4.85
CA LEU A 45 -16.66 0.72 -4.85
C LEU A 45 -17.85 -0.06 -4.28
N PRO A 46 -18.07 -1.31 -4.72
CA PRO A 46 -19.15 -2.15 -4.21
C PRO A 46 -19.00 -2.38 -2.70
N GLN A 47 -20.13 -2.53 -1.99
CA GLN A 47 -20.16 -2.72 -0.53
C GLN A 47 -19.23 -3.84 -0.04
N HIS A 48 -19.13 -4.93 -0.81
CA HIS A 48 -18.24 -6.05 -0.53
C HIS A 48 -16.77 -5.63 -0.34
N PHE A 49 -16.27 -4.62 -1.07
CA PHE A 49 -14.93 -4.07 -0.86
C PHE A 49 -14.79 -3.44 0.53
N SER A 50 -15.76 -2.61 0.94
CA SER A 50 -15.76 -1.98 2.26
C SER A 50 -15.77 -3.01 3.39
N ASP A 51 -16.56 -4.07 3.24
CA ASP A 51 -16.64 -5.16 4.21
C ASP A 51 -15.31 -5.93 4.32
N LEU A 52 -14.72 -6.31 3.18
CA LEU A 52 -13.41 -6.96 3.11
C LEU A 52 -12.30 -6.08 3.69
N ARG A 53 -12.27 -4.79 3.32
CA ARG A 53 -11.31 -3.82 3.83
C ARG A 53 -11.38 -3.76 5.35
N LYS A 54 -12.56 -3.48 5.92
CA LYS A 54 -12.70 -3.35 7.37
C LYS A 54 -12.25 -4.62 8.07
N LYS A 55 -12.69 -5.78 7.58
CA LYS A 55 -12.37 -7.08 8.18
C LYS A 55 -10.87 -7.40 8.11
N LEU A 56 -10.23 -7.23 6.95
CA LEU A 56 -8.80 -7.50 6.81
C LEU A 56 -7.95 -6.56 7.65
N LEU A 57 -8.25 -5.27 7.62
CA LEU A 57 -7.50 -4.27 8.38
C LEU A 57 -7.71 -4.45 9.89
N SER A 58 -8.80 -5.10 10.32
CA SER A 58 -9.01 -5.51 11.71
C SER A 58 -8.11 -6.67 12.11
N TYR A 59 -7.87 -7.64 11.23
CA TYR A 59 -6.88 -8.71 11.48
C TYR A 59 -5.46 -8.19 11.64
N ALA A 60 -5.10 -7.05 11.05
CA ALA A 60 -3.76 -6.45 11.21
C ALA A 60 -3.46 -6.11 12.69
N SER A 61 -4.44 -5.55 13.41
CA SER A 61 -4.35 -5.31 14.86
C SER A 61 -4.25 -6.61 15.65
N LEU A 62 -4.98 -7.65 15.25
CA LEU A 62 -4.92 -8.95 15.93
C LEU A 62 -3.56 -9.64 15.71
N LEU A 63 -3.03 -9.60 14.48
CA LEU A 63 -1.68 -10.08 14.14
C LEU A 63 -0.62 -9.39 15.01
N GLY A 64 -0.68 -8.06 15.11
CA GLY A 64 0.27 -7.28 15.89
C GLY A 64 0.30 -7.64 17.38
N ARG A 65 -0.76 -8.25 17.89
CA ARG A 65 -0.95 -8.67 19.28
C ARG A 65 -0.70 -10.16 19.54
N LEU A 66 -0.44 -10.96 18.51
CA LEU A 66 -0.10 -12.37 18.72
C LEU A 66 1.18 -12.48 19.57
N PRO A 67 1.32 -13.54 20.39
CA PRO A 67 2.53 -13.78 21.16
C PRO A 67 3.77 -13.79 20.26
N LYS A 68 4.88 -13.25 20.76
CA LYS A 68 6.13 -13.16 20.00
C LYS A 68 6.60 -14.54 19.54
N GLU A 69 6.47 -15.58 20.38
CA GLU A 69 6.84 -16.95 20.01
C GLU A 69 5.95 -17.52 18.91
N THR A 70 4.71 -17.04 18.77
CA THR A 70 3.84 -17.38 17.64
C THR A 70 4.29 -16.66 16.37
N LEU A 71 4.54 -15.35 16.44
CA LEU A 71 4.96 -14.54 15.28
C LEU A 71 6.31 -14.97 14.70
N GLU A 72 7.26 -15.38 15.54
CA GLU A 72 8.58 -15.88 15.13
C GLU A 72 8.51 -17.09 14.18
N LYS A 73 7.42 -17.88 14.23
CA LYS A 73 7.20 -19.01 13.30
C LYS A 73 6.94 -18.57 11.86
N TYR A 74 6.54 -17.32 11.69
CA TYR A 74 6.20 -16.72 10.39
C TYR A 74 7.24 -15.71 9.93
N GLU A 75 8.32 -15.49 10.67
CA GLU A 75 9.48 -14.73 10.22
C GLU A 75 10.38 -15.64 9.38
N LEU A 76 10.52 -15.35 8.08
CA LEU A 76 11.27 -16.17 7.14
C LEU A 76 12.52 -15.43 6.60
N PRO A 77 13.69 -15.50 7.27
CA PRO A 77 14.93 -14.86 6.82
C PRO A 77 15.38 -15.30 5.43
N GLU A 78 15.18 -16.58 5.09
CA GLU A 78 15.52 -17.15 3.77
C GLU A 78 14.63 -16.60 2.64
N LYS A 79 13.52 -15.93 2.98
CA LYS A 79 12.67 -15.16 2.07
C LYS A 79 12.87 -13.65 2.22
N ASN A 80 13.97 -13.22 2.83
CA ASN A 80 14.29 -11.83 3.14
C ASN A 80 13.19 -11.12 3.96
N PHE A 81 12.41 -11.87 4.76
CA PHE A 81 11.24 -11.34 5.50
C PHE A 81 10.14 -10.73 4.60
N LEU A 82 10.07 -11.14 3.33
CA LEU A 82 9.07 -10.66 2.35
C LEU A 82 7.94 -11.67 2.11
N VAL A 83 7.76 -12.62 3.04
CA VAL A 83 6.64 -13.57 3.12
C VAL A 83 6.37 -13.84 4.60
N GLY A 84 5.10 -13.87 5.01
CA GLY A 84 4.72 -14.04 6.41
C GLY A 84 4.95 -12.76 7.22
N TRP A 85 5.36 -12.89 8.48
CA TRP A 85 5.52 -11.79 9.41
C TRP A 85 6.88 -11.10 9.29
N SER A 86 6.87 -9.78 9.43
CA SER A 86 8.06 -8.94 9.53
C SER A 86 7.79 -7.75 10.45
N CYS A 87 8.60 -7.60 11.50
CA CYS A 87 8.59 -6.45 12.40
C CYS A 87 10.01 -6.21 12.91
N GLY A 88 10.48 -4.96 12.96
CA GLY A 88 11.84 -4.67 13.42
C GLY A 88 12.95 -5.24 12.52
N LYS A 89 12.69 -5.44 11.23
CA LYS A 89 13.68 -5.91 10.25
C LYS A 89 14.13 -4.81 9.28
N GLU A 90 13.33 -3.75 9.15
CA GLU A 90 13.65 -2.59 8.34
C GLU A 90 14.44 -1.56 9.16
N ARG A 91 15.43 -0.93 8.53
CA ARG A 91 16.16 0.21 9.10
C ARG A 91 15.49 1.50 8.64
N LEU A 92 15.25 2.41 9.57
CA LEU A 92 14.84 3.78 9.30
C LEU A 92 16.02 4.57 8.69
N GLY A 93 15.73 5.71 8.07
CA GLY A 93 16.76 6.57 7.45
C GLY A 93 17.83 7.08 8.43
N ASN A 94 17.56 7.04 9.74
CA ASN A 94 18.51 7.37 10.82
C ASN A 94 19.35 6.16 11.30
N GLY A 95 19.18 4.98 10.70
CA GLY A 95 19.88 3.74 11.06
C GLY A 95 19.23 2.91 12.18
N GLU A 96 18.18 3.41 12.84
CA GLU A 96 17.44 2.71 13.88
C GLU A 96 16.54 1.61 13.28
N ILE A 97 16.20 0.61 14.11
CA ILE A 97 15.31 -0.49 13.71
C ILE A 97 13.86 -0.08 13.93
N ASP A 98 13.03 -0.19 12.89
CA ASP A 98 11.60 0.13 12.97
C ASP A 98 10.81 -0.98 13.67
N LYS A 99 10.59 -0.84 14.99
CA LYS A 99 9.77 -1.74 15.80
C LYS A 99 8.31 -1.31 15.90
N LEU A 100 7.95 -0.15 15.35
CA LEU A 100 6.59 0.41 15.43
C LEU A 100 5.75 0.04 14.21
N LYS A 101 6.24 -0.88 13.38
CA LYS A 101 5.57 -1.36 12.18
C LYS A 101 5.68 -2.87 12.03
N GLY A 102 4.54 -3.52 12.17
CA GLY A 102 4.33 -4.91 11.77
C GLY A 102 3.90 -4.99 10.30
N SER A 103 4.32 -6.04 9.62
CA SER A 103 3.93 -6.30 8.23
C SER A 103 3.69 -7.78 8.02
N TRP A 104 2.55 -8.12 7.39
CA TRP A 104 2.31 -9.44 6.83
C TRP A 104 2.40 -9.40 5.31
N TYR A 105 3.37 -10.12 4.75
CA TYR A 105 3.59 -10.20 3.32
C TYR A 105 2.99 -11.48 2.73
N ALA A 106 2.33 -11.34 1.58
CA ALA A 106 1.84 -12.48 0.80
C ALA A 106 2.06 -12.25 -0.70
N ASN A 107 2.45 -13.28 -1.42
CA ASN A 107 2.44 -13.30 -2.87
C ASN A 107 0.99 -13.50 -3.36
N VAL A 108 0.54 -12.69 -4.31
CA VAL A 108 -0.83 -12.69 -4.83
C VAL A 108 -0.91 -13.38 -6.20
N GLY A 109 0.13 -13.27 -7.03
CA GLY A 109 0.23 -13.97 -8.32
C GLY A 109 0.26 -15.50 -8.14
N GLU A 110 -0.37 -16.25 -9.06
CA GLU A 110 -0.63 -17.69 -8.90
C GLU A 110 0.63 -18.51 -8.56
N GLY A 111 1.71 -18.30 -9.29
CA GLY A 111 2.99 -19.00 -9.14
C GLY A 111 3.76 -18.65 -7.86
N GLY A 112 3.40 -17.55 -7.18
CA GLY A 112 4.00 -17.18 -5.91
C GLY A 112 3.24 -17.70 -4.67
N ARG A 113 1.97 -18.13 -4.84
CA ARG A 113 1.08 -18.47 -3.71
C ARG A 113 1.53 -19.70 -2.93
N GLU A 114 2.13 -20.69 -3.60
CA GLU A 114 2.64 -21.90 -2.94
C GLU A 114 3.73 -21.60 -1.92
N GLY A 115 4.45 -20.48 -2.09
CA GLY A 115 5.48 -20.02 -1.16
C GLY A 115 4.95 -19.25 0.04
N ASN A 116 3.64 -18.95 0.12
CA ASN A 116 3.07 -18.21 1.25
C ASN A 116 2.97 -19.09 2.50
N VAL A 117 3.13 -18.45 3.65
CA VAL A 117 2.76 -19.01 4.96
C VAL A 117 1.53 -18.28 5.49
N TRP A 118 0.76 -18.94 6.34
CA TRP A 118 -0.48 -18.43 6.92
C TRP A 118 -0.52 -18.76 8.40
N VAL A 119 -1.16 -17.88 9.18
CA VAL A 119 -1.46 -18.18 10.59
C VAL A 119 -2.26 -19.48 10.66
N ASP A 120 -1.93 -20.34 11.63
CA ASP A 120 -2.72 -21.52 11.92
C ASP A 120 -4.02 -21.09 12.61
N GLU A 121 -5.10 -20.98 11.81
CA GLU A 121 -6.40 -20.48 12.27
C GLU A 121 -7.17 -21.46 13.19
N ASP A 122 -6.73 -22.73 13.27
CA ASP A 122 -7.28 -23.72 14.21
C ASP A 122 -6.67 -23.55 15.61
N VAL A 123 -5.41 -23.13 15.66
CA VAL A 123 -4.70 -22.76 16.89
C VAL A 123 -5.08 -21.35 17.33
N GLU A 124 -4.88 -20.34 16.47
CA GLU A 124 -5.18 -18.94 16.73
C GLU A 124 -6.61 -18.61 16.32
N LYS A 125 -7.58 -19.05 17.12
CA LYS A 125 -9.02 -19.00 16.77
C LYS A 125 -9.58 -17.60 16.50
N ASN A 126 -8.95 -16.55 17.02
CA ASN A 126 -9.30 -15.15 16.72
C ASN A 126 -8.90 -14.72 15.30
N MET A 127 -8.00 -15.48 14.65
CA MET A 127 -7.54 -15.26 13.28
C MET A 127 -8.37 -16.04 12.24
N LYS A 128 -9.39 -16.80 12.65
CA LYS A 128 -10.24 -17.56 11.73
C LYS A 128 -10.85 -16.67 10.65
N GLY A 129 -10.59 -17.00 9.39
CA GLY A 129 -11.00 -16.26 8.21
C GLY A 129 -9.97 -15.24 7.69
N PHE A 130 -8.81 -15.10 8.34
CA PHE A 130 -7.77 -14.15 7.93
C PHE A 130 -7.27 -14.43 6.51
N ARG A 131 -6.89 -15.67 6.21
CA ARG A 131 -6.34 -16.05 4.91
C ARG A 131 -7.31 -15.72 3.77
N ILE A 132 -8.54 -16.22 3.88
CA ILE A 132 -9.53 -16.05 2.80
C ILE A 132 -9.88 -14.57 2.60
N THR A 133 -10.00 -13.79 3.69
CA THR A 133 -10.27 -12.34 3.60
C THR A 133 -9.11 -11.61 2.91
N MET A 134 -7.86 -11.99 3.21
CA MET A 134 -6.68 -11.40 2.58
C MET A 134 -6.61 -11.73 1.09
N GLU A 135 -6.82 -13.00 0.74
CA GLU A 135 -6.84 -13.47 -0.66
C GLU A 135 -7.93 -12.74 -1.46
N GLU A 136 -9.17 -12.69 -0.96
CA GLU A 136 -10.30 -12.03 -1.64
C GLU A 136 -10.06 -10.53 -1.85
N LEU A 137 -9.59 -9.80 -0.83
CA LEU A 137 -9.31 -8.37 -0.97
C LEU A 137 -8.15 -8.10 -1.93
N CYS A 138 -7.09 -8.92 -1.88
CA CYS A 138 -5.97 -8.80 -2.80
C CYS A 138 -6.41 -9.03 -4.26
N HIS A 139 -7.25 -10.03 -4.52
CA HIS A 139 -7.80 -10.26 -5.87
C HIS A 139 -8.65 -9.09 -6.33
N PHE A 140 -9.53 -8.57 -5.48
CA PHE A 140 -10.32 -7.38 -5.81
C PHE A 140 -9.44 -6.19 -6.21
N ILE A 141 -8.36 -5.94 -5.47
CA ILE A 141 -7.43 -4.84 -5.76
C ILE A 141 -6.68 -5.09 -7.07
N VAL A 142 -6.22 -6.31 -7.34
CA VAL A 142 -5.57 -6.67 -8.61
C VAL A 142 -6.55 -6.54 -9.80
N ASP A 143 -7.80 -6.97 -9.64
CA ASP A 143 -8.84 -6.82 -10.65
C ASP A 143 -9.12 -5.37 -10.97
N THR A 144 -9.18 -4.52 -9.94
CA THR A 144 -9.32 -3.07 -10.13
C THR A 144 -8.05 -2.46 -10.75
N ALA A 145 -6.86 -2.94 -10.38
CA ALA A 145 -5.59 -2.48 -10.95
C ALA A 145 -5.51 -2.76 -12.46
N LYS A 146 -6.01 -3.90 -12.94
CA LYS A 146 -6.11 -4.21 -14.38
C LYS A 146 -6.95 -3.18 -15.12
N LEU A 147 -8.06 -2.74 -14.54
CA LEU A 147 -8.91 -1.71 -15.15
C LEU A 147 -8.19 -0.34 -15.19
N VAL A 148 -7.46 0.01 -14.14
CA VAL A 148 -6.63 1.24 -14.12
C VAL A 148 -5.50 1.13 -15.15
N ALA A 149 -4.86 -0.04 -15.26
CA ALA A 149 -3.82 -0.30 -16.23
C ALA A 149 -4.33 -0.21 -17.68
N ARG A 150 -5.54 -0.68 -17.97
CA ARG A 150 -6.20 -0.47 -19.28
C ARG A 150 -6.35 1.01 -19.61
N ALA A 151 -6.68 1.84 -18.62
CA ALA A 151 -6.76 3.28 -18.81
C ALA A 151 -5.37 3.90 -19.08
N CYS A 152 -4.33 3.41 -18.38
CA CYS A 152 -2.94 3.76 -18.66
C CYS A 152 -2.49 3.30 -20.06
N ASP A 153 -2.90 2.11 -20.51
CA ASP A 153 -2.63 1.60 -21.87
C ASP A 153 -3.27 2.53 -22.92
N THR A 154 -4.51 2.97 -22.68
CA THR A 154 -5.23 3.89 -23.56
C THR A 154 -4.53 5.24 -23.66
N PHE A 155 -4.09 5.80 -22.52
CA PHE A 155 -3.27 7.01 -22.49
C PHE A 155 -1.95 6.82 -23.25
N SER A 156 -1.25 5.72 -22.99
CA SER A 156 0.06 5.43 -23.56
C SER A 156 0.01 5.25 -25.07
N ALA A 157 -0.98 4.50 -25.57
CA ALA A 157 -1.19 4.31 -27.00
C ALA A 157 -1.46 5.63 -27.75
N ALA A 158 -2.07 6.62 -27.10
CA ALA A 158 -2.35 7.92 -27.69
C ALA A 158 -1.14 8.88 -27.69
N HIS A 159 -0.20 8.74 -26.74
CA HIS A 159 0.86 9.72 -26.52
C HIS A 159 2.29 9.20 -26.77
N ILE A 160 2.48 7.87 -26.82
CA ILE A 160 3.80 7.25 -26.87
C ILE A 160 3.96 6.51 -28.21
N PRO A 161 4.90 6.95 -29.06
CA PRO A 161 5.21 6.25 -30.31
C PRO A 161 5.65 4.80 -30.05
N ASP A 162 5.10 3.88 -30.85
CA ASP A 162 5.37 2.44 -30.83
C ASP A 162 4.98 1.73 -29.51
N TYR A 163 4.06 2.31 -28.75
CA TYR A 163 3.50 1.64 -27.57
C TYR A 163 2.71 0.40 -27.97
N THR A 164 2.93 -0.72 -27.28
CA THR A 164 2.17 -1.96 -27.49
C THR A 164 0.83 -1.87 -26.77
N PRO A 165 -0.32 -1.88 -27.46
CA PRO A 165 -1.62 -1.79 -26.80
C PRO A 165 -1.85 -2.94 -25.81
N SER A 166 -2.54 -2.64 -24.70
CA SER A 166 -2.88 -3.59 -23.63
C SER A 166 -1.68 -4.22 -22.90
N PHE A 167 -0.50 -3.63 -23.03
CA PHE A 167 0.72 -4.14 -22.41
C PHE A 167 0.63 -4.13 -20.88
N LEU A 168 0.17 -3.03 -20.28
CA LEU A 168 0.10 -2.91 -18.82
C LEU A 168 -0.99 -3.82 -18.24
N GLU A 169 -2.17 -3.83 -18.85
CA GLU A 169 -3.26 -4.70 -18.40
C GLU A 169 -2.85 -6.18 -18.45
N SER A 170 -2.26 -6.63 -19.56
CA SER A 170 -1.83 -8.02 -19.72
C SER A 170 -0.71 -8.39 -18.76
N MET A 171 0.26 -7.49 -18.56
CA MET A 171 1.36 -7.70 -17.63
C MET A 171 0.89 -7.85 -16.18
N ILE A 172 -0.12 -7.08 -15.75
CA ILE A 172 -0.71 -7.26 -14.41
C ILE A 172 -1.51 -8.56 -14.35
N ALA A 173 -2.28 -8.90 -15.40
CA ALA A 173 -3.07 -10.13 -15.45
C ALA A 173 -2.19 -11.39 -15.36
N ASP A 174 -1.04 -11.38 -16.01
CA ASP A 174 -0.11 -12.52 -16.08
C ASP A 174 0.95 -12.50 -14.96
N SER A 175 0.91 -11.50 -14.08
CA SER A 175 1.91 -11.29 -13.03
C SER A 175 1.92 -12.41 -12.01
N GLN A 176 3.08 -13.04 -11.87
CA GLN A 176 3.42 -14.04 -10.85
C GLN A 176 4.17 -13.40 -9.66
N THR A 177 4.57 -12.13 -9.79
CA THR A 177 5.40 -11.40 -8.83
C THR A 177 4.62 -10.41 -7.97
N THR A 178 3.34 -10.18 -8.26
CA THR A 178 2.48 -9.28 -7.47
C THR A 178 2.49 -9.66 -5.99
N LYS A 179 2.70 -8.66 -5.14
CA LYS A 179 2.89 -8.82 -3.69
C LYS A 179 1.95 -7.94 -2.91
N ALA A 180 1.43 -8.45 -1.81
CA ALA A 180 0.65 -7.71 -0.84
C ALA A 180 1.45 -7.51 0.45
N ARG A 181 1.26 -6.37 1.09
CA ARG A 181 1.79 -6.04 2.41
C ARG A 181 0.67 -5.45 3.25
N LEU A 182 0.18 -6.24 4.21
CA LEU A 182 -0.73 -5.76 5.24
C LEU A 182 0.11 -5.12 6.34
N LEU A 183 -0.11 -3.84 6.62
CA LEU A 183 0.66 -3.06 7.59
C LEU A 183 -0.15 -2.80 8.84
N HIS A 184 0.50 -2.97 9.99
CA HIS A 184 0.03 -2.56 11.29
C HIS A 184 1.05 -1.59 11.90
N TYR A 185 0.64 -0.35 12.11
CA TYR A 185 1.42 0.65 12.83
C TYR A 185 0.99 0.65 14.29
N TYR A 186 1.94 0.32 15.16
CA TYR A 186 1.71 0.18 16.59
C TYR A 186 1.42 1.54 17.24
N PRO A 187 0.57 1.57 18.28
CA PRO A 187 0.47 2.72 19.17
C PRO A 187 1.83 3.06 19.77
N SER A 188 2.22 4.34 19.73
CA SER A 188 3.47 4.83 20.32
C SER A 188 3.19 6.01 21.23
N ASP A 189 3.77 5.97 22.44
CA ASP A 189 3.82 7.11 23.35
C ASP A 189 5.06 8.00 23.08
N GLU A 190 6.00 7.52 22.25
CA GLU A 190 7.24 8.21 21.92
C GLU A 190 7.09 9.10 20.69
N ALA A 191 7.80 10.24 20.72
CA ALA A 191 7.85 11.17 19.59
C ALA A 191 8.44 10.49 18.37
N PRO A 192 7.80 10.61 17.19
CA PRO A 192 8.42 10.15 15.97
C PRO A 192 9.75 10.88 15.82
N THR A 193 10.83 10.11 15.66
CA THR A 193 12.20 10.63 15.58
C THR A 193 12.44 11.43 14.30
N SER A 194 11.57 11.27 13.30
CA SER A 194 11.54 12.02 12.03
C SER A 194 10.11 12.15 11.46
N ALA A 195 9.91 13.05 10.49
CA ALA A 195 8.59 13.25 9.85
C ALA A 195 8.11 12.05 9.02
N ASP A 196 9.03 11.15 8.63
CA ASP A 196 8.81 9.95 7.84
C ASP A 196 8.89 8.65 8.68
N SER A 197 8.58 8.76 9.97
CA SER A 197 8.78 7.75 11.01
C SER A 197 8.10 6.40 10.80
N TRP A 198 7.04 6.34 9.97
CA TRP A 198 6.27 5.10 9.74
C TRP A 198 6.63 4.45 8.41
N CYS A 199 6.86 5.25 7.37
CA CYS A 199 7.42 4.76 6.12
C CYS A 199 8.24 5.87 5.52
N GLY A 200 9.56 5.64 5.38
CA GLY A 200 10.50 6.60 4.83
C GLY A 200 10.11 7.08 3.44
N THR A 201 10.66 8.22 3.01
CA THR A 201 10.48 8.67 1.62
C THR A 201 11.04 7.63 0.64
N HIS A 202 10.19 7.12 -0.25
CA HIS A 202 10.57 6.12 -1.24
C HIS A 202 9.74 6.27 -2.54
N LEU A 203 10.19 5.54 -3.56
CA LEU A 203 9.44 5.28 -4.78
C LEU A 203 9.07 3.80 -4.80
N ASP A 204 7.84 3.49 -5.21
CA ASP A 204 7.46 2.12 -5.49
C ASP A 204 8.15 1.63 -6.76
N HIS A 205 8.67 0.41 -6.75
CA HIS A 205 9.43 -0.11 -7.90
C HIS A 205 8.52 -0.64 -9.02
N GLY A 206 7.31 -1.07 -8.67
CA GLY A 206 6.35 -1.73 -9.58
C GLY A 206 5.68 -0.76 -10.55
N CYS A 207 4.52 -1.17 -11.07
CA CYS A 207 3.75 -0.31 -11.99
C CYS A 207 2.70 0.50 -11.24
N LEU A 208 1.76 -0.18 -10.59
CA LEU A 208 0.72 0.43 -9.77
C LEU A 208 0.71 -0.20 -8.38
N THR A 209 0.59 0.62 -7.36
CA THR A 209 0.37 0.17 -5.98
C THR A 209 -1.06 0.49 -5.56
N GLY A 210 -1.87 -0.54 -5.38
CA GLY A 210 -3.22 -0.43 -4.86
C GLY A 210 -3.19 -0.24 -3.33
N LEU A 211 -3.85 0.79 -2.82
CA LEU A 211 -3.79 1.23 -1.43
C LEU A 211 -5.19 1.41 -0.86
N THR A 212 -5.53 0.62 0.14
CA THR A 212 -6.77 0.84 0.89
C THR A 212 -6.70 2.16 1.66
N SER A 213 -7.84 2.80 1.91
CA SER A 213 -7.90 3.81 2.96
C SER A 213 -7.55 3.19 4.32
N ALA A 214 -6.77 3.89 5.14
CA ALA A 214 -6.31 3.36 6.41
C ALA A 214 -7.47 3.20 7.41
N LEU A 215 -7.45 2.12 8.19
CA LEU A 215 -8.31 1.91 9.36
C LEU A 215 -7.57 2.41 10.60
N TRP A 216 -8.26 3.20 11.42
CA TRP A 216 -7.77 3.70 12.70
C TRP A 216 -8.58 3.05 13.82
N THR A 217 -7.93 2.58 14.87
CA THR A 217 -8.62 1.92 15.99
C THR A 217 -7.92 2.22 17.32
N ASP A 218 -8.68 2.23 18.41
CA ASP A 218 -8.16 2.30 19.77
C ASP A 218 -8.01 0.89 20.37
N GLU A 219 -6.77 0.41 20.41
CA GLU A 219 -6.45 -0.94 20.87
C GLU A 219 -6.49 -1.10 22.39
N SER A 220 -6.61 0.00 23.15
CA SER A 220 -6.71 -0.05 24.61
C SER A 220 -8.02 -0.72 25.08
N THR A 221 -9.01 -0.77 24.19
CA THR A 221 -10.33 -1.36 24.43
C THR A 221 -10.39 -2.86 24.14
N LEU A 222 -9.34 -3.43 23.54
CA LEU A 222 -9.34 -4.81 23.03
C LEU A 222 -8.95 -5.81 24.11
N SER A 223 -9.81 -6.81 24.31
CA SER A 223 -9.50 -7.99 25.14
C SER A 223 -8.59 -8.97 24.40
N ASP A 224 -7.95 -9.88 25.15
CA ASP A 224 -7.12 -10.96 24.59
C ASP A 224 -7.91 -11.95 23.71
N LYS A 225 -9.25 -11.93 23.79
CA LYS A 225 -10.15 -12.80 23.02
C LYS A 225 -10.85 -12.05 21.87
N ALA A 226 -10.44 -10.80 21.61
CA ALA A 226 -11.01 -9.99 20.54
C ALA A 226 -10.88 -10.69 19.19
N LYS A 227 -11.93 -10.58 18.39
CA LYS A 227 -12.01 -11.02 16.99
C LYS A 227 -12.05 -9.80 16.07
N ALA A 228 -11.91 -10.04 14.77
CA ALA A 228 -11.90 -8.96 13.78
C ALA A 228 -13.16 -8.09 13.85
N ASP A 229 -14.32 -8.69 14.10
CA ASP A 229 -15.61 -7.98 14.21
C ASP A 229 -15.72 -7.09 15.47
N ASP A 230 -14.87 -7.32 16.47
CA ASP A 230 -14.83 -6.52 17.70
C ASP A 230 -14.00 -5.23 17.52
N ILE A 231 -13.24 -5.09 16.43
CA ILE A 231 -12.44 -3.89 16.13
C ILE A 231 -13.36 -2.75 15.69
N VAL A 232 -13.29 -1.64 16.43
CA VAL A 232 -14.06 -0.41 16.14
C VAL A 232 -13.19 0.56 15.35
N GLU A 233 -13.52 0.73 14.06
CA GLU A 233 -12.90 1.76 13.21
C GLU A 233 -13.36 3.16 13.64
N LEU A 234 -12.40 4.05 13.88
CA LEU A 234 -12.63 5.47 14.18
C LEU A 234 -13.10 6.23 12.94
N ASP A 235 -13.84 7.31 13.14
CA ASP A 235 -14.37 8.15 12.06
C ASP A 235 -13.28 8.85 11.23
N SER A 236 -12.18 9.23 11.88
CA SER A 236 -11.02 9.84 11.24
C SER A 236 -9.75 9.55 12.02
N ALA A 237 -8.60 9.86 11.41
CA ALA A 237 -7.33 9.92 12.13
C ALA A 237 -7.45 10.92 13.30
N PRO A 238 -7.10 10.54 14.54
CA PRO A 238 -7.11 11.47 15.67
C PRO A 238 -6.08 12.60 15.50
N ASP A 239 -4.95 12.31 14.84
CA ASP A 239 -3.99 13.33 14.43
C ASP A 239 -4.25 13.74 12.96
N PRO A 240 -4.66 14.99 12.68
CA PRO A 240 -4.88 15.46 11.32
C PRO A 240 -3.60 15.47 10.47
N GLU A 241 -2.42 15.47 11.09
CA GLU A 241 -1.12 15.40 10.41
C GLU A 241 -0.63 13.97 10.16
N ALA A 242 -1.31 12.93 10.66
CA ALA A 242 -0.92 11.56 10.38
C ALA A 242 -1.52 11.07 9.04
N GLY A 243 -0.76 10.27 8.30
CA GLY A 243 -1.21 9.68 7.03
C GLY A 243 -0.21 9.76 5.89
N LEU A 244 -0.71 9.71 4.67
CA LEU A 244 0.07 9.63 3.43
C LEU A 244 0.47 11.03 2.95
N TYR A 245 1.75 11.17 2.65
CA TYR A 245 2.38 12.40 2.15
C TYR A 245 3.09 12.13 0.83
N ILE A 246 2.97 13.08 -0.09
CA ILE A 246 3.53 13.03 -1.44
C ILE A 246 4.44 14.24 -1.64
N HIS A 247 5.67 13.98 -2.10
CA HIS A 247 6.56 15.03 -2.57
C HIS A 247 6.11 15.49 -3.96
N GLY A 248 5.51 16.67 -4.00
CA GLY A 248 4.99 17.30 -5.20
C GLY A 248 6.09 17.62 -6.20
N ARG A 249 5.69 17.72 -7.47
CA ARG A 249 6.59 18.02 -8.60
C ARG A 249 7.08 19.46 -8.59
N ASP A 250 6.36 20.33 -7.90
CA ASP A 250 6.67 21.72 -7.61
C ASP A 250 7.59 21.90 -6.38
N GLY A 251 8.02 20.80 -5.76
CA GLY A 251 8.82 20.82 -4.53
C GLY A 251 8.00 21.05 -3.25
N ALA A 252 6.67 21.18 -3.36
CA ALA A 252 5.81 21.28 -2.19
C ALA A 252 5.46 19.89 -1.63
N LEU A 253 5.16 19.85 -0.34
CA LEU A 253 4.74 18.64 0.33
C LEU A 253 3.21 18.57 0.43
N TYR A 254 2.59 17.49 -0.04
CA TYR A 254 1.14 17.32 -0.06
C TYR A 254 0.68 16.17 0.84
N LYS A 255 -0.27 16.44 1.73
CA LYS A 255 -1.02 15.41 2.46
C LYS A 255 -2.25 15.01 1.66
N VAL A 256 -2.39 13.72 1.38
CA VAL A 256 -3.53 13.18 0.63
C VAL A 256 -4.34 12.20 1.47
N GLY A 257 -5.64 12.12 1.17
CA GLY A 257 -6.57 11.19 1.80
C GLY A 257 -7.20 10.26 0.77
N ILE A 258 -7.48 9.03 1.17
CA ILE A 258 -8.30 8.08 0.42
C ILE A 258 -9.61 7.93 1.21
N PRO A 259 -10.78 8.16 0.59
CA PRO A 259 -12.08 7.96 1.25
C PRO A 259 -12.24 6.53 1.78
N ARG A 260 -13.07 6.34 2.82
CA ARG A 260 -13.28 5.01 3.44
C ARG A 260 -13.66 3.92 2.42
N ASN A 261 -14.59 4.23 1.51
CA ASN A 261 -14.99 3.35 0.40
C ASN A 261 -14.22 3.63 -0.90
N GLY A 262 -12.97 4.10 -0.79
CA GLY A 262 -12.09 4.38 -1.91
C GLY A 262 -10.86 3.48 -1.93
N LEU A 263 -10.28 3.31 -3.12
CA LEU A 263 -9.04 2.58 -3.35
C LEU A 263 -8.09 3.49 -4.14
N GLY A 264 -6.95 3.81 -3.55
CA GLY A 264 -5.91 4.60 -4.20
C GLY A 264 -5.02 3.73 -5.08
N PHE A 265 -4.53 4.30 -6.18
CA PHE A 265 -3.48 3.71 -7.01
C PHE A 265 -2.36 4.73 -7.15
N GLN A 266 -1.17 4.40 -6.65
CA GLN A 266 0.03 5.19 -6.84
C GLN A 266 0.90 4.60 -7.95
N THR A 267 1.59 5.46 -8.69
CA THR A 267 2.49 5.09 -9.78
C THR A 267 3.88 4.72 -9.27
N GLY A 268 4.44 3.62 -9.78
CA GLY A 268 5.82 3.19 -9.50
C GLY A 268 6.79 3.40 -10.68
N GLU A 269 8.08 3.17 -10.42
CA GLU A 269 9.17 3.46 -11.36
C GLU A 269 9.10 2.60 -12.63
N ALA A 270 8.62 1.36 -12.57
CA ALA A 270 8.47 0.54 -13.79
C ALA A 270 7.41 1.14 -14.74
N LEU A 271 6.31 1.68 -14.22
CA LEU A 271 5.32 2.37 -15.05
C LEU A 271 5.93 3.60 -15.72
N GLU A 272 6.75 4.35 -15.00
CA GLU A 272 7.45 5.51 -15.57
C GLU A 272 8.37 5.12 -16.72
N LYS A 273 9.09 4.01 -16.58
CA LYS A 273 9.95 3.50 -17.66
C LYS A 273 9.15 3.00 -18.86
N ILE A 274 8.12 2.19 -18.63
CA ILE A 274 7.24 1.65 -19.69
C ILE A 274 6.59 2.79 -20.47
N THR A 275 6.18 3.85 -19.79
CA THR A 275 5.50 5.00 -20.40
C THR A 275 6.45 6.11 -20.85
N ARG A 276 7.78 5.88 -20.82
CA ARG A 276 8.81 6.85 -21.20
C ARG A 276 8.63 8.22 -20.51
N GLY A 277 8.20 8.21 -19.25
CA GLY A 277 7.94 9.40 -18.44
C GLY A 277 6.56 10.02 -18.64
N GLY A 278 5.70 9.47 -19.50
CA GLY A 278 4.34 9.97 -19.72
C GLY A 278 3.47 9.86 -18.47
N LEU A 279 3.61 8.78 -17.71
CA LEU A 279 3.07 8.60 -16.36
C LEU A 279 4.26 8.47 -15.41
N LYS A 280 4.28 9.17 -14.27
CA LYS A 280 5.52 9.40 -13.53
C LYS A 280 5.45 8.92 -12.09
N ALA A 281 6.43 8.14 -11.65
CA ALA A 281 6.52 7.63 -10.28
C ALA A 281 6.72 8.77 -9.28
N VAL A 282 6.07 8.69 -8.12
CA VAL A 282 6.01 9.81 -7.16
C VAL A 282 6.61 9.44 -5.80
N PRO A 283 7.59 10.21 -5.29
CA PRO A 283 8.14 9.95 -3.98
C PRO A 283 7.09 10.25 -2.91
N HIS A 284 6.93 9.34 -1.96
CA HIS A 284 5.93 9.46 -0.91
C HIS A 284 6.42 8.83 0.39
N PHE A 285 5.75 9.18 1.49
CA PHE A 285 6.05 8.67 2.82
C PHE A 285 4.78 8.62 3.67
N VAL A 286 4.83 7.94 4.81
CA VAL A 286 3.74 7.91 5.78
C VAL A 286 4.21 8.49 7.10
N LYS A 287 3.47 9.48 7.60
CA LYS A 287 3.73 10.14 8.86
C LYS A 287 2.89 9.55 9.98
N GLY A 288 3.54 9.34 11.13
CA GLY A 288 2.92 8.88 12.37
C GLY A 288 2.07 9.90 13.11
N THR A 289 1.23 9.41 14.01
CA THR A 289 0.58 10.24 15.02
C THR A 289 1.61 10.83 15.97
N ARG A 290 1.47 12.12 16.31
CA ARG A 290 2.31 12.77 17.31
C ARG A 290 2.00 12.24 18.72
N PRO A 291 2.97 12.28 19.66
CA PRO A 291 2.74 11.90 21.05
C PRO A 291 1.66 12.75 21.69
N GLY A 292 0.90 12.13 22.59
CA GLY A 292 -0.15 12.81 23.34
C GLY A 292 -1.38 13.17 22.50
N VAL A 293 -1.39 12.88 21.19
CA VAL A 293 -2.60 12.96 20.37
C VAL A 293 -3.38 11.66 20.54
N GLY A 294 -4.31 11.68 21.51
CA GLY A 294 -5.26 10.60 21.79
C GLY A 294 -6.70 10.99 21.45
N LEU A 295 -7.65 10.15 21.85
CA LEU A 295 -9.07 10.49 21.77
C LEU A 295 -9.44 11.35 22.97
N GLU A 296 -10.16 12.46 22.76
CA GLU A 296 -10.66 13.28 23.88
C GLU A 296 -11.51 12.45 24.87
N SER A 297 -12.27 11.49 24.34
CA SER A 297 -13.09 10.56 25.13
C SER A 297 -12.28 9.50 25.88
N ASN A 298 -11.03 9.24 25.49
CA ASN A 298 -10.15 8.27 26.12
C ASN A 298 -8.67 8.75 26.10
N PRO A 299 -8.23 9.48 27.14
CA PRO A 299 -6.85 9.95 27.26
C PRO A 299 -5.79 8.85 27.29
N GLY A 300 -6.18 7.60 27.58
CA GLY A 300 -5.31 6.42 27.55
C GLY A 300 -5.39 5.62 26.24
N ALA A 301 -6.03 6.16 25.20
CA ALA A 301 -6.22 5.48 23.94
C ALA A 301 -4.88 5.06 23.30
N LYS A 302 -4.87 3.84 22.76
CA LYS A 302 -3.73 3.27 22.06
C LYS A 302 -4.06 3.18 20.58
N ILE A 303 -3.80 4.28 19.86
CA ILE A 303 -4.21 4.44 18.47
C ILE A 303 -3.29 3.66 17.53
N ALA A 304 -3.84 2.66 16.87
CA ALA A 304 -3.19 1.94 15.79
C ALA A 304 -3.70 2.43 14.42
N ARG A 305 -2.86 2.26 13.40
CA ARG A 305 -3.22 2.47 11.99
C ARG A 305 -2.96 1.21 11.20
N ASN A 306 -3.93 0.76 10.44
CA ASN A 306 -3.82 -0.44 9.60
C ASN A 306 -4.10 -0.07 8.14
N THR A 307 -3.34 -0.64 7.21
CA THR A 307 -3.57 -0.45 5.77
C THR A 307 -3.04 -1.63 4.98
N LEU A 308 -3.58 -1.86 3.78
CA LEU A 308 -3.06 -2.83 2.83
C LEU A 308 -2.48 -2.10 1.62
N ALA A 309 -1.27 -2.51 1.21
CA ALA A 309 -0.66 -2.15 -0.05
C ALA A 309 -0.53 -3.40 -0.93
N VAL A 310 -0.94 -3.31 -2.20
CA VAL A 310 -0.78 -4.38 -3.20
C VAL A 310 0.04 -3.85 -4.36
N PHE A 311 1.27 -4.34 -4.48
CA PHE A 311 2.24 -3.93 -5.49
C PHE A 311 2.04 -4.79 -6.74
N THR A 312 1.45 -4.21 -7.79
CA THR A 312 1.39 -4.86 -9.10
C THR A 312 2.74 -4.70 -9.80
N GLN A 313 3.35 -5.83 -10.12
CA GLN A 313 4.73 -5.90 -10.59
C GLN A 313 4.80 -6.71 -11.90
N PRO A 314 5.63 -6.30 -12.86
CA PRO A 314 5.95 -7.15 -14.00
C PRO A 314 6.59 -8.47 -13.57
N ASN A 315 6.43 -9.51 -14.38
CA ASN A 315 7.28 -10.69 -14.25
C ASN A 315 8.74 -10.32 -14.50
N LEU A 316 9.66 -11.08 -13.91
CA LEU A 316 11.09 -10.76 -13.90
C LEU A 316 11.70 -10.63 -15.30
N ASP A 317 11.18 -11.38 -16.27
CA ASP A 317 11.60 -11.42 -17.67
C ASP A 317 10.95 -10.34 -18.56
N VAL A 318 9.92 -9.63 -18.06
CA VAL A 318 9.24 -8.57 -18.81
C VAL A 318 10.18 -7.38 -19.00
N LYS A 319 10.28 -6.89 -20.23
CA LYS A 319 11.05 -5.69 -20.58
C LYS A 319 10.32 -4.43 -20.13
N VAL A 320 11.01 -3.58 -19.37
CA VAL A 320 10.42 -2.36 -18.78
C VAL A 320 11.14 -1.07 -19.21
N ASP A 321 12.40 -1.16 -19.65
CA ASP A 321 13.20 -0.01 -20.11
C ASP A 321 14.05 -0.43 -21.33
N GLY A 322 13.47 -0.34 -22.53
CA GLY A 322 14.08 -0.85 -23.75
C GLY A 322 14.27 -2.38 -23.69
N GLU A 323 15.52 -2.84 -23.77
CA GLU A 323 15.86 -4.27 -23.65
C GLU A 323 16.05 -4.73 -22.20
N LYS A 324 16.00 -3.80 -21.23
CA LYS A 324 16.19 -4.13 -19.81
C LYS A 324 14.94 -4.78 -19.23
N THR A 325 15.12 -5.96 -18.64
CA THR A 325 14.05 -6.69 -17.94
C THR A 325 13.78 -6.13 -16.55
N PHE A 326 12.62 -6.45 -15.99
CA PHE A 326 12.25 -6.03 -14.65
C PHE A 326 13.19 -6.58 -13.57
N GLU A 327 13.74 -7.78 -13.73
CA GLU A 327 14.75 -8.35 -12.83
C GLU A 327 15.99 -7.44 -12.71
N VAL A 328 16.55 -7.04 -13.87
CA VAL A 328 17.73 -6.18 -13.92
C VAL A 328 17.41 -4.82 -13.33
N PHE A 329 16.26 -4.26 -13.71
CA PHE A 329 15.79 -2.97 -13.20
C PHE A 329 15.60 -2.96 -11.68
N GLN A 330 14.95 -3.98 -11.12
CA GLN A 330 14.72 -4.10 -9.68
C GLN A 330 16.05 -4.24 -8.91
N ARG A 331 17.00 -5.02 -9.43
CA ARG A 331 18.33 -5.17 -8.82
C ARG A 331 19.08 -3.85 -8.76
N GLU A 332 19.07 -3.07 -9.85
CA GLU A 332 19.70 -1.74 -9.88
C GLU A 332 19.08 -0.77 -8.86
N ILE A 333 17.75 -0.79 -8.68
CA ILE A 333 17.08 0.03 -7.66
C ILE A 333 17.50 -0.39 -6.25
N ILE A 334 17.54 -1.70 -5.99
CA ILE A 334 17.97 -2.22 -4.69
C ILE A 334 19.42 -1.82 -4.40
N GLU A 335 20.34 -1.97 -5.36
CA GLU A 335 21.74 -1.54 -5.24
C GLU A 335 21.85 -0.03 -4.96
N ARG A 336 21.09 0.81 -5.70
CA ARG A 336 21.02 2.27 -5.46
C ARG A 336 20.56 2.62 -4.05
N ASN A 337 19.60 1.87 -3.51
CA ASN A 337 18.99 2.13 -2.20
C ASN A 337 19.74 1.47 -1.02
N THR A 338 20.66 0.53 -1.30
CA THR A 338 21.45 -0.19 -0.27
C THR A 338 22.90 0.26 -0.17
N THR A 339 23.38 1.05 -1.12
CA THR A 339 24.73 1.63 -1.08
C THR A 339 24.73 2.87 -0.18
N TYR A 340 25.06 2.70 1.10
CA TYR A 340 25.34 3.76 2.08
C TYR A 340 26.74 3.59 2.67
#